data_AF-A0A497SB91-F1
#
_entry.id   AF-A0A497SB91-F1
#
_cell.length_a   1.000
_cell.length_b   1.000
_cell.length_c   1.000
_cell.angle_alpha   90.00
_cell.angle_beta   90.00
_cell.angle_gamma   90.00
#
_symmetry.space_group_name_H-M   'P 1'
#
loop_
_entity.id
_entity.type
_entity.pdbx_description
1 polymer ?
#
loop_
_entity_poly.entity_id
_entity_poly.type
_entity_poly.pdbx_seq_one_letter_code
_entity_poly.pdbx_strand_id
1 'polypeptide(L)' 'MHRILKNGEFHRVLTILKMRATEHSRKLHPYDITSQGFFVYHDKVFETDSII' A
#
# COMPACT_ATOMS: atom_id res chain seq x y z
N MET A 1 8.40 5.64 4.82
CA MET A 1 7.75 5.48 3.51
C MET A 1 8.03 4.06 3.04
N HIS A 2 7.03 3.18 3.03
CA HIS A 2 7.21 1.77 2.68
C HIS A 2 7.06 1.59 1.16
N ARG A 3 8.00 0.87 0.56
CA ARG A 3 7.97 0.49 -0.85
C ARG A 3 8.22 -1.00 -0.94
N ILE A 4 7.64 -1.62 -1.94
CA ILE A 4 7.85 -3.04 -2.24
C ILE A 4 8.46 -3.18 -3.62
N LEU A 5 9.35 -4.15 -3.78
CA LEU A 5 9.91 -4.50 -5.07
C LEU A 5 9.04 -5.60 -5.67
N LYS A 6 8.39 -5.34 -6.82
CA LYS A 6 7.66 -6.37 -7.58
C LYS A 6 8.08 -6.29 -9.02
N ASN A 7 8.44 -7.43 -9.61
CA ASN A 7 8.85 -7.53 -11.02
C ASN A 7 9.97 -6.55 -11.42
N GLY A 8 10.88 -6.22 -10.49
CA GLY A 8 11.97 -5.27 -10.72
C GLY A 8 11.58 -3.79 -10.59
N GLU A 9 10.33 -3.49 -10.25
CA GLU A 9 9.83 -2.12 -10.06
C GLU A 9 9.48 -1.85 -8.58
N PHE A 10 9.81 -0.65 -8.10
CA PHE A 10 9.42 -0.22 -6.76
C PHE A 10 8.04 0.41 -6.77
N HIS A 11 7.10 -0.23 -6.07
CA HIS A 11 5.76 0.30 -5.90
C HIS A 11 5.59 0.97 -4.55
N ARG A 12 4.83 2.06 -4.54
CA ARG A 12 4.40 2.76 -3.34
C ARG A 12 3.17 2.05 -2.77
N VAL A 13 3.22 1.73 -1.47
CA VAL A 13 2.12 1.04 -0.80
C VAL A 13 1.73 1.72 0.50
N LEU A 14 0.43 1.71 0.76
CA LEU A 14 -0.21 2.14 1.99
C LEU A 14 -0.53 0.90 2.83
N THR A 15 -0.13 0.95 4.09
CA THR A 15 -0.56 0.01 5.12
C THR A 15 -1.14 0.78 6.28
N ILE A 16 -2.22 0.26 6.87
CA ILE A 16 -2.81 0.81 8.08
C ILE A 16 -2.20 0.03 9.23
N LEU A 17 -1.23 0.64 9.92
CA LEU A 17 -0.56 -0.01 11.06
C LEU A 17 -1.48 -0.14 12.27
N LYS A 18 -2.35 0.86 12.48
CA LYS A 18 -3.30 0.89 13.58
C LYS A 18 -4.42 1.87 13.28
N MET A 19 -5.64 1.44 13.57
CA MET A 19 -6.80 2.32 13.74
C MET A 19 -7.49 1.93 15.04
N ARG A 20 -7.77 2.90 15.91
CA ARG A 20 -8.39 2.64 17.23
C ARG A 20 -9.88 2.40 17.05
N ALA A 21 -10.41 1.40 17.73
CA ALA A 21 -11.84 1.10 17.83
C ALA A 21 -12.57 0.81 16.50
N THR A 22 -11.84 0.63 15.39
CA THR A 22 -12.40 0.27 14.09
C THR A 22 -11.58 -0.82 13.41
N GLU A 23 -12.28 -1.74 12.76
CA GLU A 23 -11.65 -2.68 11.84
C GLU A 23 -11.10 -1.95 10.63
N HIS A 24 -9.96 -2.43 10.13
CA HIS A 24 -9.28 -1.87 8.98
C HIS A 24 -8.55 -2.96 8.20
N SER A 25 -8.30 -2.67 6.93
CA SER A 25 -7.52 -3.58 6.09
C SER A 25 -6.11 -3.78 6.66
N ARG A 26 -5.69 -5.04 6.74
CA ARG A 26 -4.33 -5.45 7.13
C ARG A 26 -3.43 -5.73 5.91
N LYS A 27 -3.89 -5.36 4.71
CA LYS A 27 -3.24 -5.64 3.43
C LYS A 27 -2.41 -4.43 2.95
N LEU A 28 -1.51 -4.68 2.01
CA LEU A 28 -0.71 -3.65 1.34
C LEU A 28 -1.47 -3.14 0.11
N HIS A 29 -1.91 -1.89 0.14
CA HIS A 29 -2.66 -1.28 -0.97
C HIS A 29 -1.76 -0.34 -1.78
N PRO A 30 -1.69 -0.47 -3.13
CA PRO A 30 -0.98 0.50 -3.95
C PRO A 30 -1.59 1.90 -3.82
N TYR A 31 -0.76 2.92 -4.02
CA TYR A 31 -1.24 4.27 -4.23
C TYR A 31 -0.37 5.04 -5.23
N ASP A 32 -0.99 6.06 -5.84
CA ASP A 32 -0.31 7.05 -6.68
C ASP A 32 -0.45 8.45 -6.11
N ILE A 33 0.54 9.30 -6.43
CA ILE A 33 0.46 10.74 -6.21
C ILE A 33 0.37 11.36 -7.59
N THR A 34 -0.79 11.95 -7.87
CA THR A 34 -1.12 12.58 -9.16
C THR A 34 -1.19 14.10 -8.98
N SER A 35 -1.39 14.83 -10.08
CA SER A 35 -1.67 16.28 -10.01
C SER A 35 -2.98 16.60 -9.26
N GLN A 36 -3.87 15.62 -9.10
CA GLN A 36 -5.13 15.72 -8.36
C GLN A 36 -4.99 15.28 -6.89
N GLY A 37 -3.79 14.86 -6.47
CA GLY A 37 -3.50 14.43 -5.10
C GLY A 37 -3.27 12.92 -4.96
N PHE A 38 -3.54 12.42 -3.76
CA PHE A 38 -3.23 11.06 -3.33
C PHE A 38 -4.40 10.10 -3.64
N PHE A 39 -4.13 9.06 -4.44
CA PHE A 39 -5.13 8.10 -4.88
C PHE A 39 -4.74 6.68 -4.46
N VAL A 40 -5.61 6.01 -3.69
CA VAL A 40 -5.38 4.64 -3.20
C VAL A 40 -6.25 3.66 -3.97
N TYR A 41 -5.66 2.58 -4.45
CA TYR A 41 -6.39 1.47 -5.08
C TYR A 41 -6.80 0.46 -4.00
N HIS A 42 -8.00 0.63 -3.43
CA HIS A 42 -8.46 -0.17 -2.28
C HIS A 42 -8.76 -1.64 -2.62
N ASP A 43 -9.03 -1.94 -3.88
CA ASP A 43 -9.33 -3.25 -4.44
C ASP A 43 -8.08 -4.04 -4.84
N LYS A 44 -6.96 -3.33 -5.05
CA LYS A 44 -5.67 -3.92 -5.38
C LYS A 44 -4.85 -4.20 -4.13
N VAL A 45 -4.16 -5.33 -4.14
CA VAL A 45 -3.36 -5.81 -3.03
C VAL A 45 -2.03 -6.33 -3.55
N PHE A 46 -0.96 -6.04 -2.82
CA PHE A 46 0.30 -6.74 -2.99
C PHE A 46 0.46 -7.82 -1.93
N GLU A 47 0.89 -8.99 -2.39
CA GLU A 47 1.32 -10.09 -1.53
C GLU A 47 2.80 -9.89 -1.20
N THR A 48 3.13 -10.14 0.06
CA THR A 48 4.44 -9.83 0.61
C THR A 48 5.42 -10.98 0.36
N ASP A 49 6.05 -11.01 -0.81
CA ASP A 49 7.24 -11.85 -1.00
C ASP A 49 8.45 -11.14 -0.39
N SER A 50 8.59 -11.27 0.94
CA SER A 50 9.69 -10.73 1.75
C SER A 50 9.76 -9.19 1.79
N ILE A 51 9.39 -8.63 2.95
CA ILE A 51 9.70 -7.24 3.29
C ILE A 51 11.22 -7.14 3.46
N ILE A 52 11.90 -6.42 2.58
CA ILE A 52 13.30 -6.01 2.76
C ILE A 52 13.33 -4.68 3.51
#